data_AF-A0A5D0SKU0-F1
#
_entry.id   AF-A0A5D0SKU0-F1
#
_cell.length_a   1.000
_cell.length_b   1.000
_cell.length_c   1.000
_cell.angle_alpha   90.00
_cell.angle_beta   90.00
_cell.angle_gamma   90.00
#
_symmetry.space_group_name_H-M   'P 1'
#
loop_
_entity.id
_entity.type
_entity.pdbx_description
1 polymer ?
#
loop_
_entity_poly.entity_id
_entity_poly.type
_entity_poly.pdbx_seq_one_letter_code
_entity_poly.pdbx_strand_id
1 'polypeptide(L)'
;MALAAAAAVGVAASPSVAQAQQSEAMSTTAGWSLVAGLGHFVYDEPGTAGHRIWFGVQAVAAADGSAYGQFLYRHELPDGTPVGQGRADVTCLKVTGNVAVFTAIVPEGQGNVKNHGYYVKVIDGGSGPDQIVDAQTQNGAERPPTHCIDPETELPPGVPQRPRYPVLIGGYTVHS
;
A
#
# COMPACT_ATOMS: atom_id res chain seq x y z
N MET A 1 11.89 -19.98 -75.81
CA MET A 1 10.83 -19.10 -75.27
C MET A 1 10.56 -19.51 -73.83
N ALA A 2 10.48 -18.50 -72.95
CA ALA A 2 9.99 -18.47 -71.56
C ALA A 2 10.74 -19.26 -70.47
N LEU A 3 11.44 -18.46 -69.64
CA LEU A 3 11.81 -18.77 -68.24
C LEU A 3 10.57 -18.91 -67.37
N ALA A 4 10.67 -19.72 -66.30
CA ALA A 4 9.85 -19.56 -65.10
C ALA A 4 10.75 -19.68 -63.87
N ALA A 5 11.07 -18.53 -63.28
CA ALA A 5 11.65 -18.40 -61.95
C ALA A 5 10.51 -18.08 -60.96
N ALA A 6 10.50 -18.75 -59.81
CA ALA A 6 9.69 -18.38 -58.64
C ALA A 6 10.53 -18.74 -57.40
N ALA A 7 11.27 -17.78 -56.87
CA ALA A 7 10.89 -16.92 -55.74
C ALA A 7 11.09 -17.63 -54.38
N ALA A 8 12.31 -17.51 -53.86
CA ALA A 8 12.63 -17.83 -52.47
C ALA A 8 12.00 -16.76 -51.57
N VAL A 9 11.03 -17.14 -50.74
CA VAL A 9 10.46 -16.27 -49.71
C VAL A 9 11.37 -16.37 -48.49
N GLY A 10 12.29 -15.41 -48.37
CA GLY A 10 13.06 -15.20 -47.15
C GLY A 10 12.14 -14.66 -46.06
N VAL A 11 11.95 -15.43 -44.99
CA VAL A 11 11.27 -14.94 -43.79
C VAL A 11 12.27 -14.09 -43.01
N ALA A 12 12.17 -12.78 -43.19
CA ALA A 12 12.92 -11.81 -42.40
C ALA A 12 12.38 -11.76 -40.96
N ALA A 13 13.31 -11.60 -40.03
CA ALA A 13 13.15 -11.69 -38.58
C ALA A 13 12.12 -10.72 -37.97
N SER A 14 11.60 -11.09 -36.82
CA SER A 14 11.17 -10.14 -35.80
C SER A 14 11.66 -10.65 -34.44
N PRO A 15 12.73 -10.07 -33.86
CA PRO A 15 13.03 -10.33 -32.47
C PRO A 15 11.87 -9.74 -31.66
N SER A 16 11.16 -10.60 -30.92
CA SER A 16 10.28 -10.13 -29.85
C SER A 16 11.17 -9.41 -28.84
N VAL A 17 11.16 -8.09 -28.90
CA VAL A 17 11.71 -7.27 -27.84
C VAL A 17 10.82 -7.52 -26.64
N ALA A 18 11.34 -8.26 -25.67
CA ALA A 18 10.79 -8.30 -24.33
C ALA A 18 10.67 -6.84 -23.88
N GLN A 19 9.45 -6.30 -23.84
CA GLN A 19 9.19 -5.04 -23.16
C GLN A 19 9.44 -5.32 -21.68
N ALA A 20 10.69 -5.10 -21.26
CA ALA A 20 11.02 -4.86 -19.89
C ALA A 20 10.07 -3.77 -19.41
N GLN A 21 9.21 -4.14 -18.47
CA GLN A 21 8.36 -3.27 -17.70
C GLN A 21 9.20 -2.04 -17.34
N GLN A 22 8.89 -0.89 -17.96
CA GLN A 22 9.54 0.37 -17.65
C GLN A 22 9.36 0.54 -16.14
N SER A 23 10.44 0.34 -15.38
CA SER A 23 10.48 0.78 -14.00
C SER A 23 10.20 2.27 -14.07
N GLU A 24 9.04 2.69 -13.56
CA GLU A 24 8.75 4.09 -13.38
C GLU A 24 9.97 4.69 -12.70
N ALA A 25 10.61 5.64 -13.38
CA ALA A 25 11.72 6.37 -12.82
C ALA A 25 11.17 6.99 -11.53
N MET A 26 11.55 6.39 -10.39
CA MET A 26 11.37 7.00 -9.09
C MET A 26 12.09 8.34 -9.18
N SER A 27 11.30 9.40 -9.33
CA SER A 27 11.76 10.76 -9.10
C SER A 27 12.11 10.84 -7.62
N THR A 28 13.32 10.41 -7.30
CA THR A 28 13.93 10.58 -5.99
C THR A 28 14.33 12.03 -5.91
N THR A 29 13.39 12.87 -5.49
CA THR A 29 13.77 14.12 -4.85
C THR A 29 14.73 13.72 -3.73
N ALA A 30 15.98 14.18 -3.78
CA ALA A 30 16.98 13.91 -2.75
C ALA A 30 16.53 14.59 -1.44
N GLY A 31 15.71 13.88 -0.68
CA GLY A 31 14.97 14.39 0.46
C GLY A 31 14.46 13.23 1.30
N TRP A 32 14.25 13.49 2.57
CA TRP A 32 13.58 12.54 3.45
C TRP A 32 12.09 12.72 3.25
N SER A 33 11.38 11.62 3.03
CA SER A 33 9.92 11.65 3.05
C SER A 33 9.40 11.26 4.43
N LEU A 34 8.27 11.83 4.83
CA LEU A 34 7.64 11.64 6.13
C LEU A 34 6.13 11.45 5.96
N VAL A 35 5.57 10.52 6.72
CA VAL A 35 4.15 10.50 7.06
C VAL A 35 3.99 10.44 8.57
N ALA A 36 3.18 11.32 9.14
CA ALA A 36 2.85 11.31 10.54
C ALA A 36 1.39 11.71 10.76
N GLY A 37 0.69 11.04 11.66
CA GLY A 37 -0.71 11.36 11.91
C GLY A 37 -1.45 10.38 12.79
N LEU A 38 -2.66 10.78 13.18
CA LEU A 38 -3.63 9.98 13.91
C LEU A 38 -4.97 10.06 13.18
N GLY A 39 -5.68 8.94 13.11
CA GLY A 39 -6.97 8.88 12.44
C GLY A 39 -7.86 7.80 13.01
N HIS A 40 -9.13 7.86 12.60
CA HIS A 40 -10.04 6.76 12.75
C HIS A 40 -11.05 6.75 11.61
N PHE A 41 -11.58 5.57 11.32
CA PHE A 41 -12.71 5.40 10.41
C PHE A 41 -13.59 4.25 10.91
N VAL A 42 -14.76 4.12 10.28
CA VAL A 42 -15.72 3.05 10.54
C VAL A 42 -15.97 2.33 9.22
N TYR A 43 -15.80 1.00 9.21
CA TYR A 43 -16.11 0.18 8.05
C TYR A 43 -17.61 0.21 7.76
N ASP A 44 -17.98 0.24 6.49
CA ASP A 44 -19.36 0.12 6.00
C ASP A 44 -19.58 -1.13 5.12
N GLU A 45 -18.55 -1.94 4.96
CA GLU A 45 -18.55 -3.17 4.17
C GLU A 45 -19.31 -4.34 4.84
N PRO A 46 -19.94 -5.24 4.08
CA PRO A 46 -20.53 -6.46 4.62
C PRO A 46 -19.53 -7.29 5.44
N GLY A 47 -19.94 -7.71 6.65
CA GLY A 47 -19.12 -8.54 7.55
C GLY A 47 -18.24 -7.75 8.52
N THR A 48 -17.97 -6.47 8.26
CA THR A 48 -17.24 -5.56 9.17
C THR A 48 -17.99 -4.26 9.43
N ALA A 49 -19.21 -4.09 8.89
CA ALA A 49 -20.01 -2.88 9.05
C ALA A 49 -20.13 -2.44 10.52
N GLY A 50 -19.80 -1.18 10.78
CA GLY A 50 -19.81 -0.57 12.11
C GLY A 50 -18.55 -0.83 12.95
N HIS A 51 -17.63 -1.67 12.49
CA HIS A 51 -16.33 -1.85 13.14
C HIS A 51 -15.55 -0.54 13.05
N ARG A 52 -14.95 -0.11 14.18
CA ARG A 52 -14.20 1.12 14.26
C ARG A 52 -12.70 0.82 14.33
N ILE A 53 -11.93 1.51 13.50
CA ILE A 53 -10.46 1.42 13.49
C ILE A 53 -9.90 2.75 13.92
N TRP A 54 -9.12 2.76 14.99
CA TRP A 54 -8.26 3.86 15.40
C TRP A 54 -6.83 3.51 15.03
N PHE A 55 -6.08 4.49 14.52
CA PHE A 55 -4.72 4.24 14.10
C PHE A 55 -3.87 5.49 14.14
N GLY A 56 -2.56 5.26 14.13
CA GLY A 56 -1.56 6.31 14.08
C GLY A 56 -0.34 5.84 13.32
N VAL A 57 0.32 6.76 12.63
CA VAL A 57 1.58 6.47 11.94
C VAL A 57 2.61 7.54 12.27
N GLN A 58 3.86 7.12 12.37
CA GLN A 58 5.00 8.00 12.28
C GLN A 58 6.11 7.23 11.56
N ALA A 59 6.41 7.62 10.33
CA ALA A 59 7.39 6.92 9.51
C ALA A 59 8.14 7.86 8.58
N VAL A 60 9.41 7.56 8.38
CA VAL A 60 10.32 8.27 7.48
C VAL A 60 10.86 7.31 6.42
N ALA A 61 11.04 7.82 5.20
CA ALA A 61 11.81 7.18 4.15
C ALA A 61 13.11 7.97 4.00
N ALA A 62 14.23 7.30 4.21
CA ALA A 62 15.56 7.87 4.01
C ALA A 62 15.93 7.89 2.52
N ALA A 63 16.90 8.73 2.17
CA ALA A 63 17.34 8.91 0.79
C ALA A 63 17.96 7.66 0.15
N ASP A 64 18.38 6.68 0.96
CA ASP A 64 18.89 5.39 0.49
C ASP A 64 17.76 4.38 0.17
N GLY A 65 16.49 4.81 0.29
CA GLY A 65 15.32 3.99 0.04
C GLY A 65 14.88 3.13 1.23
N SER A 66 15.59 3.18 2.37
CA SER A 66 15.15 2.52 3.59
C SER A 66 13.99 3.29 4.25
N ALA A 67 13.09 2.55 4.92
CA ALA A 67 11.98 3.13 5.66
C ALA A 67 12.01 2.67 7.11
N TYR A 68 11.69 3.59 8.01
CA TYR A 68 11.64 3.33 9.45
C TYR A 68 10.44 4.03 10.06
N GLY A 69 9.70 3.33 10.92
CA GLY A 69 8.56 3.94 11.57
C GLY A 69 7.67 2.93 12.27
N GLN A 70 6.57 3.43 12.82
CA GLN A 70 5.60 2.64 13.53
C GLN A 70 4.20 2.97 13.05
N PHE A 71 3.37 1.94 12.97
CA PHE A 71 1.94 2.03 12.79
C PHE A 71 1.26 1.44 14.03
N LEU A 72 0.50 2.27 14.74
CA LEU A 72 -0.27 1.88 15.90
C LEU A 72 -1.72 1.65 15.46
N TYR A 73 -2.37 0.63 16.00
CA TYR A 73 -3.76 0.33 15.67
C TYR A 73 -4.56 -0.13 16.88
N ARG A 74 -5.86 0.13 16.83
CA ARG A 74 -6.89 -0.44 17.70
C ARG A 74 -8.17 -0.65 16.89
N HIS A 75 -8.71 -1.85 16.96
CA HIS A 75 -9.93 -2.28 16.30
C HIS A 75 -10.99 -2.61 17.36
N GLU A 76 -12.16 -2.00 17.20
CA GLU A 76 -13.34 -2.17 18.05
C GLU A 76 -14.54 -2.66 17.22
N LEU A 77 -15.36 -3.53 17.82
CA LEU A 77 -16.71 -3.86 17.34
C LEU A 77 -17.66 -2.66 17.47
N PRO A 78 -18.85 -2.69 16.85
CA PRO A 78 -19.81 -1.57 16.93
C PRO A 78 -20.25 -1.23 18.36
N ASP A 79 -20.22 -2.19 19.28
CA ASP A 79 -20.55 -2.02 20.70
C ASP A 79 -19.37 -1.52 21.56
N GLY A 80 -18.20 -1.27 20.93
CA GLY A 80 -16.97 -0.84 21.60
C GLY A 80 -16.09 -1.98 22.13
N THR A 81 -16.49 -3.24 21.95
CA THR A 81 -15.67 -4.38 22.37
C THR A 81 -14.37 -4.41 21.56
N PRO A 82 -13.18 -4.47 22.21
CA PRO A 82 -11.92 -4.52 21.49
C PRO A 82 -11.74 -5.87 20.80
N VAL A 83 -11.41 -5.84 19.51
CA VAL A 83 -11.03 -7.01 18.71
C VAL A 83 -9.52 -7.22 18.75
N GLY A 84 -8.76 -6.13 18.70
CA GLY A 84 -7.30 -6.16 18.73
C GLY A 84 -6.68 -4.78 18.77
N GLN A 85 -5.47 -4.69 19.29
CA GLN A 85 -4.67 -3.47 19.30
C GLN A 85 -3.18 -3.83 19.35
N GLY A 86 -2.34 -2.94 18.84
CA GLY A 86 -0.90 -3.18 18.88
C GLY A 86 -0.12 -2.22 18.02
N ARG A 87 1.07 -2.69 17.64
CA ARG A 87 2.02 -1.97 16.80
C ARG A 87 2.47 -2.86 15.64
N ALA A 88 2.64 -2.24 14.49
CA ALA A 88 3.34 -2.77 13.34
C ALA A 88 4.55 -1.87 13.02
N ASP A 89 5.64 -2.48 12.54
CA ASP A 89 6.80 -1.75 12.07
C ASP A 89 6.60 -1.38 10.60
N VAL A 90 6.83 -0.12 10.26
CA VAL A 90 6.75 0.34 8.86
C VAL A 90 7.99 -0.16 8.14
N THR A 91 7.79 -1.01 7.13
CA THR A 91 8.87 -1.65 6.37
C THR A 91 9.08 -1.02 5.00
N CYS A 92 8.11 -0.24 4.52
CA CYS A 92 8.24 0.57 3.31
C CYS A 92 7.38 1.83 3.42
N LEU A 93 7.88 2.94 2.88
CA LEU A 93 7.16 4.19 2.72
C LEU A 93 7.53 4.81 1.37
N LYS A 94 6.52 5.16 0.57
CA LYS A 94 6.64 5.93 -0.67
C LYS A 94 5.71 7.14 -0.57
N VAL A 95 6.26 8.33 -0.79
CA VAL A 95 5.47 9.58 -0.82
C VAL A 95 5.55 10.18 -2.22
N THR A 96 4.38 10.49 -2.78
CA THR A 96 4.24 11.17 -4.06
C THR A 96 3.22 12.29 -3.93
N GLY A 97 3.68 13.55 -3.94
CA GLY A 97 2.81 14.70 -3.71
C GLY A 97 2.16 14.64 -2.32
N ASN A 98 0.83 14.68 -2.27
CA ASN A 98 0.04 14.59 -1.04
C ASN A 98 -0.35 13.14 -0.66
N VAL A 99 0.22 12.14 -1.33
CA VAL A 99 -0.12 10.72 -1.12
C VAL A 99 1.06 10.00 -0.47
N ALA A 100 0.80 9.30 0.62
CA ALA A 100 1.73 8.37 1.24
C ALA A 100 1.19 6.94 1.14
N VAL A 101 1.98 6.04 0.56
CA VAL A 101 1.73 4.59 0.57
C VAL A 101 2.76 3.94 1.46
N PHE A 102 2.32 3.13 2.42
CA PHE A 102 3.22 2.41 3.31
C PHE A 102 2.73 1.01 3.64
N THR A 103 3.70 0.15 3.93
CA THR A 103 3.47 -1.22 4.42
C THR A 103 3.95 -1.30 5.85
N ALA A 104 3.12 -1.82 6.75
CA ALA A 104 3.47 -2.03 8.14
C ALA A 104 3.20 -3.47 8.57
N ILE A 105 4.22 -4.13 9.13
CA ILE A 105 4.17 -5.55 9.50
C ILE A 105 4.19 -5.69 11.02
N VAL A 106 3.24 -6.46 11.57
CA VAL A 106 3.24 -6.80 13.00
C VAL A 106 4.45 -7.69 13.30
N PRO A 107 5.33 -7.30 14.24
CA PRO A 107 6.47 -8.13 14.60
C PRO A 107 6.05 -9.51 15.12
N GLU A 108 6.85 -10.53 14.82
CA GLU A 108 6.61 -11.88 15.34
C GLU A 108 6.55 -11.87 16.88
N GLY A 109 5.55 -12.57 17.43
CA GLY A 109 5.34 -12.67 18.88
C GLY A 109 4.51 -11.55 19.52
N GLN A 110 3.98 -10.60 18.74
CA GLN A 110 3.03 -9.60 19.25
C GLN A 110 1.57 -10.01 19.01
N GLY A 111 0.79 -10.10 20.11
CA GLY A 111 -0.66 -10.33 20.07
C GLY A 111 -1.05 -11.73 19.57
N ASN A 112 -2.32 -11.86 19.16
CA ASN A 112 -2.88 -13.11 18.63
C ASN A 112 -2.75 -13.21 17.10
N VAL A 113 -2.12 -12.23 16.46
CA VAL A 113 -2.04 -12.09 15.00
C VAL A 113 -0.66 -12.51 14.50
N LYS A 114 -0.59 -13.67 13.86
CA LYS A 114 0.63 -14.13 13.19
C LYS A 114 0.64 -13.60 11.75
N ASN A 115 1.81 -13.27 11.21
CA ASN A 115 1.97 -12.94 9.79
C ASN A 115 0.95 -11.88 9.33
N HIS A 116 0.84 -10.80 10.10
CA HIS A 116 -0.13 -9.75 9.85
C HIS A 116 0.54 -8.54 9.20
N GLY A 117 -0.03 -8.06 8.11
CA GLY A 117 0.46 -6.93 7.34
C GLY A 117 -0.66 -5.95 7.05
N TYR A 118 -0.37 -4.67 7.25
CA TYR A 118 -1.19 -3.53 6.87
C TYR A 118 -0.59 -2.88 5.63
N TYR A 119 -1.40 -2.69 4.59
CA TYR A 119 -1.06 -1.92 3.40
C TYR A 119 -1.96 -0.70 3.39
N VAL A 120 -1.36 0.48 3.49
CA VAL A 120 -2.11 1.70 3.78
C VAL A 120 -1.73 2.77 2.78
N LYS A 121 -2.74 3.46 2.27
CA LYS A 121 -2.62 4.65 1.47
C LYS A 121 -3.32 5.80 2.17
N VAL A 122 -2.57 6.85 2.47
CA VAL A 122 -3.06 8.11 3.02
C VAL A 122 -3.00 9.17 1.95
N ILE A 123 -4.06 9.95 1.81
CA ILE A 123 -4.16 11.10 0.92
C ILE A 123 -4.46 12.31 1.79
N ASP A 124 -3.48 13.19 1.94
CA ASP A 124 -3.62 14.45 2.66
C ASP A 124 -4.62 15.36 1.91
N GLY A 125 -5.71 15.71 2.59
CA GLY A 125 -6.81 16.50 2.06
C GLY A 125 -6.55 18.01 2.07
N GLY A 126 -5.45 18.46 2.69
CA GLY A 126 -5.09 19.86 2.87
C GLY A 126 -6.13 20.62 3.70
N SER A 127 -7.13 21.19 3.03
CA SER A 127 -8.25 21.90 3.68
C SER A 127 -9.50 21.04 3.88
N GLY A 128 -9.54 19.86 3.25
CA GLY A 128 -10.60 18.87 3.43
C GLY A 128 -10.17 17.69 4.32
N PRO A 129 -11.08 16.73 4.56
CA PRO A 129 -10.74 15.49 5.26
C PRO A 129 -9.63 14.73 4.53
N ASP A 130 -8.66 14.19 5.28
CA ASP A 130 -7.75 13.21 4.70
C ASP A 130 -8.54 11.95 4.33
N GLN A 131 -8.01 11.18 3.40
CA GLN A 131 -8.57 9.90 3.01
C GLN A 131 -7.60 8.78 3.31
N ILE A 132 -8.15 7.64 3.73
CA ILE A 132 -7.40 6.41 3.87
C ILE A 132 -8.00 5.29 3.04
N VAL A 133 -7.13 4.49 2.44
CA VAL A 133 -7.44 3.15 1.95
C VAL A 133 -6.56 2.18 2.70
N ASP A 134 -7.14 1.11 3.21
CA ASP A 134 -6.40 0.05 3.89
C ASP A 134 -6.71 -1.30 3.26
N ALA A 135 -5.71 -2.16 3.21
CA ALA A 135 -5.90 -3.59 3.03
C ALA A 135 -5.05 -4.34 4.06
N GLN A 136 -5.48 -5.55 4.40
CA GLN A 136 -4.83 -6.34 5.43
C GLN A 136 -4.71 -7.79 5.00
N THR A 137 -3.56 -8.38 5.29
CA THR A 137 -3.38 -9.84 5.30
C THR A 137 -3.29 -10.30 6.73
N GLN A 138 -4.11 -11.28 7.14
CA GLN A 138 -4.15 -11.77 8.51
C GLN A 138 -3.85 -13.27 8.58
N ASN A 139 -3.03 -13.70 9.55
CA ASN A 139 -2.90 -15.10 9.96
C ASN A 139 -2.56 -16.07 8.83
N GLY A 140 -1.83 -15.60 7.81
CA GLY A 140 -1.35 -16.41 6.71
C GLY A 140 -0.27 -17.41 7.16
N ALA A 141 -0.09 -18.48 6.39
CA ALA A 141 1.04 -19.40 6.60
C ALA A 141 2.39 -18.76 6.24
N GLU A 142 2.37 -17.83 5.29
CA GLU A 142 3.54 -17.13 4.76
C GLU A 142 3.70 -15.74 5.37
N ARG A 143 4.94 -15.25 5.41
CA ARG A 143 5.25 -13.89 5.86
C ARG A 143 4.70 -12.89 4.84
N PRO A 144 4.02 -11.81 5.27
CA PRO A 144 3.53 -10.78 4.35
C PRO A 144 4.68 -10.09 3.59
N PRO A 145 4.46 -9.63 2.35
CA PRO A 145 5.40 -8.78 1.63
C PRO A 145 5.78 -7.54 2.45
N THR A 146 7.06 -7.14 2.39
CA THR A 146 7.58 -5.98 3.13
C THR A 146 7.78 -4.73 2.26
N HIS A 147 7.64 -4.84 0.94
CA HIS A 147 7.71 -3.71 0.02
C HIS A 147 6.39 -2.92 0.03
N CYS A 148 6.39 -1.72 -0.54
CA CYS A 148 5.21 -0.87 -0.65
C CYS A 148 4.21 -1.53 -1.60
N ILE A 149 2.98 -1.72 -1.14
CA ILE A 149 1.86 -2.21 -1.94
C ILE A 149 0.76 -1.15 -1.88
N ASP A 150 0.33 -0.65 -3.04
CA ASP A 150 -0.83 0.24 -3.09
C ASP A 150 -2.13 -0.59 -2.95
N PRO A 151 -2.90 -0.42 -1.85
CA PRO A 151 -4.12 -1.20 -1.60
C PRO A 151 -5.26 -0.89 -2.59
N GLU A 152 -5.16 0.13 -3.43
CA GLU A 152 -6.14 0.37 -4.50
C GLU A 152 -5.78 -0.37 -5.79
N THR A 153 -4.49 -0.50 -6.12
CA THR A 153 -4.06 -0.90 -7.48
C THR A 153 -3.25 -2.18 -7.53
N GLU A 154 -2.67 -2.62 -6.42
CA GLU A 154 -1.68 -3.71 -6.38
C GLU A 154 -2.12 -4.88 -5.48
N LEU A 155 -3.40 -4.94 -5.10
CA LEU A 155 -3.91 -6.06 -4.32
C LEU A 155 -3.86 -7.38 -5.09
N PRO A 156 -3.65 -8.52 -4.40
CA PRO A 156 -3.75 -9.83 -5.01
C PRO A 156 -5.10 -10.03 -5.73
N PRO A 157 -5.13 -10.78 -6.85
CA PRO A 157 -6.36 -11.07 -7.57
C PRO A 157 -7.45 -11.67 -6.66
N GLY A 158 -8.70 -11.20 -6.81
CA GLY A 158 -9.85 -11.68 -6.04
C GLY A 158 -10.12 -10.94 -4.73
N VAL A 159 -9.29 -9.96 -4.35
CA VAL A 159 -9.61 -9.02 -3.28
C VAL A 159 -10.34 -7.82 -3.88
N PRO A 160 -11.60 -7.53 -3.48
CA PRO A 160 -12.30 -6.37 -3.98
C PRO A 160 -11.59 -5.09 -3.53
N GLN A 161 -11.53 -4.09 -4.41
CA GLN A 161 -11.08 -2.75 -4.03
C GLN A 161 -11.99 -2.21 -2.93
N ARG A 162 -11.38 -1.74 -1.84
CA ARG A 162 -12.11 -1.10 -0.75
C ARG A 162 -12.40 0.36 -1.07
N PRO A 163 -13.51 0.92 -0.55
CA PRO A 163 -13.75 2.36 -0.64
C PRO A 163 -12.68 3.14 0.12
N ARG A 164 -12.56 4.42 -0.21
CA ARG A 164 -11.77 5.36 0.59
C ARG A 164 -12.60 5.81 1.78
N TYR A 165 -12.01 5.78 2.97
CA TYR A 165 -12.66 6.27 4.17
C TYR A 165 -12.17 7.68 4.51
N PRO A 166 -13.09 8.64 4.76
CA PRO A 166 -12.69 9.93 5.27
C PRO A 166 -12.20 9.78 6.72
N VAL A 167 -11.17 10.54 7.07
CA VAL A 167 -10.69 10.67 8.46
C VAL A 167 -10.72 12.14 8.89
N LEU A 168 -10.26 12.43 10.10
CA LEU A 168 -10.22 13.80 10.62
C LEU A 168 -9.39 14.70 9.70
N ILE A 169 -9.86 15.93 9.47
CA ILE A 169 -9.15 16.97 8.70
C ILE A 169 -7.78 17.23 9.34
N GLY A 170 -6.71 17.21 8.55
CA GLY A 170 -5.33 17.39 9.03
C GLY A 170 -4.90 16.30 10.01
N GLY A 171 -5.54 15.14 9.96
CA GLY A 171 -5.16 13.97 10.75
C GLY A 171 -3.77 13.47 10.37
N TYR A 172 -3.33 13.75 9.14
CA TYR A 172 -2.04 13.38 8.60
C TYR A 172 -1.27 14.57 8.05
N THR A 173 0.05 14.45 8.15
CA THR A 173 1.03 15.31 7.52
C THR A 173 1.86 14.44 6.60
N VAL A 174 1.84 14.74 5.30
CA VAL A 174 2.60 14.02 4.27
C VAL A 174 3.62 14.98 3.63
N HIS A 175 4.90 14.61 3.70
CA HIS A 175 5.99 15.41 3.15
C HIS A 175 6.94 14.53 2.33
N SER A 176 7.38 15.05 1.18
CA SER A 176 8.33 14.40 0.27
C SER A 176 9.68 15.09 0.25
#